data_AF-A0A0M3JYU7-F1
#
_entry.id   AF-A0A0M3JYU7-F1
#
_cell.length_a   1.000
_cell.length_b   1.000
_cell.length_c   1.000
_cell.angle_alpha   90.00
_cell.angle_beta   90.00
_cell.angle_gamma   90.00
#
_symmetry.space_group_name_H-M   'P 1'
#
loop_
_entity.id
_entity.type
_entity.pdbx_description
1 polymer ?
#
loop_
_entity_poly.entity_id
_entity_poly.type
_entity_poly.pdbx_seq_one_letter_code
_entity_poly.pdbx_strand_id
1 'polypeptide(L)'
;MSIRSTRVLCARTFAASVHDFAAELRTMKPKQTPKPKGRFQWWKEPVYCAPHVHPLRRGVDFTYQDGRPLFVSSKDELKRKLEQIELGKKVVKLLGEIREAESLHADELRRREEEALKLQSLRPIAKGDQSIC
;
A
#
# COMPACT_ATOMS: atom_id res chain seq x y z
N MET A 1 -9.53 -62.96 56.37
CA MET A 1 -8.65 -61.83 56.77
C MET A 1 -7.99 -61.26 55.53
N SER A 2 -8.09 -59.93 55.37
CA SER A 2 -7.26 -59.02 54.56
C SER A 2 -7.17 -59.22 53.04
N ILE A 3 -8.01 -58.46 52.32
CA ILE A 3 -7.75 -57.99 50.95
C ILE A 3 -6.76 -56.82 51.06
N ARG A 4 -5.55 -56.95 50.49
CA ARG A 4 -4.61 -55.81 50.38
C ARG A 4 -4.85 -55.07 49.07
N SER A 5 -5.70 -54.04 49.15
CA SER A 5 -5.80 -52.99 48.14
C SER A 5 -4.59 -52.06 48.32
N THR A 6 -3.62 -52.13 47.41
CA THR A 6 -2.53 -51.16 47.34
C THR A 6 -3.02 -49.91 46.62
N ARG A 7 -3.43 -48.90 47.39
CA ARG A 7 -3.65 -47.55 46.86
C ARG A 7 -2.29 -46.91 46.56
N VAL A 8 -1.91 -46.90 45.29
CA VAL A 8 -0.91 -45.93 44.80
C VAL A 8 -1.67 -44.62 44.56
N LEU A 9 -1.44 -43.63 45.43
CA LEU A 9 -1.90 -42.27 45.22
C LEU A 9 -1.07 -41.63 44.09
N CYS A 10 -1.51 -41.80 42.86
CA CYS A 10 -1.03 -40.99 41.75
C CYS A 10 -1.83 -39.68 41.73
N ALA A 11 -1.42 -38.71 42.55
CA ALA A 11 -1.92 -37.35 42.47
C ALA A 11 -1.07 -36.56 41.46
N ARG A 12 -1.23 -36.86 40.17
CA ARG A 12 -0.95 -35.91 39.10
C ARG A 12 -2.22 -35.76 38.29
N THR A 13 -3.00 -34.75 38.65
CA THR A 13 -3.99 -34.17 37.75
C THR A 13 -3.25 -33.74 36.47
N PHE A 14 -3.34 -34.56 35.41
CA PHE A 14 -3.09 -34.07 34.07
C PHE A 14 -4.21 -33.10 33.74
N ALA A 15 -4.01 -31.82 34.04
CA ALA A 15 -4.83 -30.77 33.47
C ALA A 15 -4.59 -30.81 31.96
N ALA A 16 -5.66 -30.96 31.17
CA ALA A 16 -5.58 -30.75 29.74
C ALA A 16 -5.19 -29.29 29.51
N SER A 17 -3.92 -29.04 29.19
CA SER A 17 -3.49 -27.72 28.72
C SER A 17 -4.10 -27.52 27.35
N VAL A 18 -5.17 -26.71 27.29
CA VAL A 18 -5.69 -26.21 26.02
C VAL A 18 -4.59 -25.32 25.44
N HIS A 19 -3.84 -25.86 24.47
CA HIS A 19 -2.93 -25.07 23.68
C HIS A 19 -3.78 -24.16 22.80
N ASP A 20 -3.83 -22.89 23.19
CA ASP A 20 -4.56 -21.87 22.46
C ASP A 20 -3.74 -21.48 21.22
N PHE A 21 -3.87 -22.27 20.14
CA PHE A 21 -3.14 -22.10 18.88
C PHE A 21 -3.25 -20.67 18.34
N ALA A 22 -4.37 -19.99 18.59
CA ALA A 22 -4.58 -18.60 18.20
C ALA A 22 -3.70 -17.62 19.00
N ALA A 23 -3.41 -17.89 20.27
CA ALA A 23 -2.47 -17.11 21.07
C ALA A 23 -1.02 -17.35 20.61
N GLU A 24 -0.69 -18.59 20.25
CA GLU A 24 0.63 -18.97 19.75
C GLU A 24 0.94 -18.34 18.37
N LEU A 25 -0.04 -18.27 17.48
CA LEU A 25 0.11 -17.58 16.19
C LEU A 25 0.27 -16.05 16.32
N ARG A 26 -0.24 -15.44 17.40
CA ARG A 26 -0.05 -14.00 17.67
C ARG A 26 1.33 -13.68 18.25
N THR A 27 1.98 -14.65 18.92
CA THR A 27 3.33 -14.48 19.50
C THR A 27 4.45 -14.90 18.54
N MET A 28 4.12 -15.64 17.48
CA MET A 28 5.03 -15.96 16.38
C MET A 28 5.46 -14.66 15.67
N LYS A 29 6.64 -14.15 16.02
CA LYS A 29 7.30 -13.09 15.26
C LYS A 29 7.46 -13.58 13.81
N PRO A 30 7.15 -12.75 12.80
CA PRO A 30 7.32 -13.15 11.41
C PRO A 30 8.77 -13.63 11.22
N LYS A 31 8.92 -14.81 10.60
CA LYS A 31 10.24 -15.41 10.33
C LYS A 31 11.04 -14.42 9.49
N GLN A 32 11.94 -13.68 10.15
CA GLN A 32 12.85 -12.77 9.47
C GLN A 32 13.75 -13.65 8.60
N THR A 33 13.60 -13.54 7.28
CA THR A 33 14.53 -14.18 6.36
C THR A 33 15.92 -13.65 6.67
N PRO A 34 16.91 -14.51 6.97
CA PRO A 34 18.25 -14.03 7.31
C PRO A 34 18.78 -13.20 6.14
N LYS A 35 19.15 -11.94 6.42
CA LYS A 35 19.80 -11.09 5.41
C LYS A 35 21.03 -11.83 4.89
N PRO A 36 21.21 -11.97 3.58
CA PRO A 36 22.32 -12.74 3.03
C PRO A 36 23.64 -12.09 3.47
N LYS A 37 24.44 -12.81 4.27
CA LYS A 37 25.82 -12.39 4.58
C LYS A 37 26.70 -12.64 3.35
N GLY A 38 27.27 -11.57 2.77
CA GLY A 38 28.12 -11.62 1.58
C GLY A 38 28.31 -10.26 0.91
N ARG A 39 28.99 -10.22 -0.26
CA ARG A 39 29.04 -9.01 -1.12
C ARG A 39 27.61 -8.56 -1.44
N PHE A 40 27.36 -7.26 -1.41
CA PHE A 40 26.06 -6.66 -1.69
C PHE A 40 25.54 -7.08 -3.08
N GLN A 41 24.52 -7.94 -3.10
CA GLN A 41 23.88 -8.42 -4.32
C GLN A 41 22.61 -7.59 -4.55
N TRP A 42 22.77 -6.44 -5.20
CA TRP A 42 21.69 -5.48 -5.46
C TRP A 42 20.50 -6.07 -6.24
N TRP A 43 20.68 -7.20 -6.92
CA TRP A 43 19.60 -7.92 -7.62
C TRP A 43 18.78 -8.84 -6.71
N LYS A 44 19.23 -9.17 -5.49
CA LYS A 44 18.46 -9.99 -4.53
C LYS A 44 17.41 -9.20 -3.77
N GLU A 45 17.59 -7.89 -3.68
CA GLU A 45 16.63 -6.95 -3.09
C GLU A 45 16.23 -5.95 -4.18
N PRO A 46 15.34 -6.33 -5.11
CA PRO A 46 14.88 -5.41 -6.13
C PRO A 46 14.25 -4.18 -5.46
N VAL A 47 14.59 -2.99 -5.94
CA VAL A 47 14.05 -1.70 -5.47
C VAL A 47 12.52 -1.68 -5.56
N TYR A 48 11.96 -2.46 -6.49
CA TYR A 48 10.52 -2.62 -6.66
C TYR A 48 10.16 -4.07 -6.94
N CYS A 49 9.41 -4.68 -6.01
CA CYS A 49 8.62 -5.87 -6.30
C CYS A 49 7.22 -5.38 -6.73
N ALA A 50 6.85 -5.62 -7.99
CA ALA A 50 5.47 -5.37 -8.41
C ALA A 50 4.51 -6.16 -7.52
N PRO A 51 3.31 -5.63 -7.20
CA PRO A 51 2.30 -6.35 -6.45
C PRO A 51 1.84 -7.57 -7.27
N HIS A 52 2.52 -8.70 -7.07
CA HIS A 52 2.24 -9.94 -7.77
C HIS A 52 1.09 -10.63 -7.06
N VAL A 53 -0.03 -10.79 -7.75
CA VAL A 53 -1.13 -11.61 -7.25
C VAL A 53 -1.14 -12.91 -8.01
N HIS A 54 -0.89 -13.99 -7.25
CA HIS A 54 -0.85 -15.33 -7.78
C HIS A 54 -2.15 -15.65 -8.53
N PRO A 55 -2.11 -16.22 -9.75
CA PRO A 55 -3.32 -16.52 -10.53
C PRO A 55 -4.33 -17.39 -9.77
N LEU A 56 -3.85 -18.36 -8.98
CA LEU A 56 -4.72 -19.20 -8.13
C LEU A 56 -5.42 -18.45 -6.99
N ARG A 57 -4.98 -17.24 -6.64
CA ARG A 57 -5.67 -16.37 -5.67
C ARG A 57 -6.69 -15.45 -6.35
N ARG A 58 -6.92 -15.64 -7.65
CA ARG A 58 -7.77 -14.79 -8.48
C ARG A 58 -8.86 -15.65 -9.12
N GLY A 59 -10.10 -15.19 -9.02
CA GLY A 59 -11.25 -15.90 -9.57
C GLY A 59 -11.94 -16.75 -8.50
N VAL A 60 -12.93 -17.51 -8.95
CA VAL A 60 -13.78 -18.31 -8.07
C VAL A 60 -13.23 -19.71 -7.92
N ASP A 61 -13.18 -20.19 -6.68
CA ASP A 61 -12.63 -21.52 -6.36
C ASP A 61 -13.59 -22.66 -6.72
N PHE A 62 -14.89 -22.35 -6.83
CA PHE A 62 -15.94 -23.31 -7.16
C PHE A 62 -17.04 -22.66 -8.00
N THR A 63 -17.84 -23.49 -8.67
CA THR A 63 -18.98 -23.07 -9.48
C THR A 63 -20.19 -23.95 -9.18
N TYR A 64 -21.40 -23.42 -9.42
CA TYR A 64 -22.62 -24.21 -9.31
C TYR A 64 -22.74 -25.17 -10.50
N GLN A 65 -23.27 -26.38 -10.27
CA GLN A 65 -23.55 -27.34 -11.35
C GLN A 65 -24.51 -26.78 -12.40
N ASP A 66 -25.46 -25.95 -11.96
CA ASP A 66 -26.41 -25.23 -12.82
C ASP A 66 -25.76 -24.16 -13.73
N GLY A 67 -24.46 -23.87 -13.55
CA GLY A 67 -23.75 -22.85 -14.32
C GLY A 67 -24.03 -21.41 -13.89
N ARG A 68 -24.67 -21.20 -12.74
CA ARG A 68 -24.92 -19.84 -12.21
C ARG A 68 -23.59 -19.12 -11.94
N PRO A 69 -23.44 -17.85 -12.35
CA PRO A 69 -22.21 -17.11 -12.14
C PRO A 69 -22.02 -16.81 -10.65
N LEU A 70 -20.82 -17.11 -10.15
CA LEU A 70 -20.37 -16.69 -8.83
C LEU A 70 -19.42 -15.50 -9.01
N PHE A 71 -19.63 -14.42 -8.26
CA PHE A 71 -18.86 -13.18 -8.45
C PHE A 71 -17.58 -13.12 -7.60
N VAL A 72 -17.60 -13.77 -6.42
CA VAL A 72 -16.50 -13.80 -5.44
C VAL A 72 -16.61 -15.07 -4.61
N SER A 73 -15.50 -15.78 -4.38
CA SER A 73 -15.45 -16.95 -3.47
C SER A 73 -14.92 -16.61 -2.07
N SER A 74 -14.05 -15.60 -1.94
CA SER A 74 -13.34 -15.29 -0.69
C SER A 74 -13.48 -13.83 -0.23
N LYS A 75 -13.51 -13.63 1.09
CA LYS A 75 -13.45 -12.29 1.72
C LYS A 75 -12.17 -11.53 1.35
N ASP A 76 -11.06 -12.25 1.11
CA ASP A 76 -9.79 -11.62 0.76
C ASP A 76 -9.80 -11.06 -0.66
N GLU A 77 -10.49 -11.73 -1.59
CA GLU A 77 -10.70 -11.20 -2.94
C GLU A 77 -11.57 -9.94 -2.90
N LEU A 78 -12.60 -9.92 -2.04
CA LEU A 78 -13.45 -8.75 -1.85
C LEU A 78 -12.67 -7.55 -1.30
N LYS A 79 -11.85 -7.76 -0.26
CA LYS A 79 -10.97 -6.72 0.30
C LYS A 79 -10.01 -6.17 -0.75
N ARG A 80 -9.35 -7.04 -1.50
CA ARG A 80 -8.44 -6.63 -2.57
C ARG A 80 -9.14 -5.78 -3.64
N LYS A 81 -10.34 -6.19 -4.07
CA LYS A 81 -11.14 -5.42 -5.05
C LYS A 81 -11.51 -4.05 -4.49
N LEU A 82 -11.89 -3.98 -3.21
CA LEU A 82 -12.21 -2.72 -2.53
C LEU A 82 -10.99 -1.80 -2.44
N GLU A 83 -9.84 -2.32 -2.01
CA GLU A 83 -8.57 -1.58 -1.96
C GLU A 83 -8.19 -1.02 -3.34
N GLN A 84 -8.40 -1.80 -4.41
CA GLN A 84 -8.13 -1.36 -5.78
C GLN A 84 -9.06 -0.21 -6.21
N ILE A 85 -10.34 -0.25 -5.83
CA ILE A 85 -11.31 0.82 -6.10
C ILE A 85 -10.93 2.09 -5.34
N GLU A 86 -10.58 1.97 -4.06
CA GLU A 86 -10.16 3.10 -3.23
C GLU A 86 -8.87 3.75 -3.76
N LEU A 87 -7.90 2.93 -4.17
CA LEU A 87 -6.69 3.40 -4.82
C LEU A 87 -7.02 4.17 -6.12
N GLY A 88 -7.90 3.61 -6.95
CA GLY A 88 -8.35 4.27 -8.18
C GLY A 88 -8.98 5.63 -7.92
N LYS A 89 -9.88 5.73 -6.93
CA LYS A 89 -10.49 6.99 -6.50
C LYS A 89 -9.45 8.01 -6.05
N LYS A 90 -8.47 7.58 -5.26
CA LYS A 90 -7.38 8.44 -4.78
C LYS A 90 -6.53 8.97 -5.93
N VAL A 91 -6.18 8.12 -6.90
CA VAL A 91 -5.41 8.52 -8.09
C VAL A 91 -6.17 9.59 -8.89
N VAL A 92 -7.46 9.36 -9.18
CA VAL A 92 -8.28 10.33 -9.92
C VAL A 92 -8.35 11.67 -9.19
N LYS A 93 -8.54 11.65 -7.87
CA LYS A 93 -8.56 12.87 -7.05
C LYS A 93 -7.24 13.64 -7.16
N LEU A 94 -6.11 12.97 -6.96
CA LEU A 94 -4.78 13.60 -7.03
C LEU A 94 -4.49 14.19 -8.42
N LEU A 95 -4.89 13.49 -9.48
CA LEU A 95 -4.75 14.01 -10.85
C LEU A 95 -5.61 15.26 -11.08
N GLY A 96 -6.80 15.31 -10.48
CA GLY A 96 -7.63 16.52 -10.47
C GLY A 96 -6.94 17.69 -9.78
N GLU A 97 -6.42 17.46 -8.57
CA GLU A 97 -5.70 18.48 -7.79
C GLU A 97 -4.46 19.01 -8.52
N ILE A 98 -3.69 18.13 -9.19
CA ILE A 98 -2.53 18.51 -10.00
C ILE A 98 -2.96 19.42 -11.16
N ARG A 99 -4.01 19.05 -11.89
CA ARG A 99 -4.52 19.83 -13.01
C ARG A 99 -4.99 21.23 -12.57
N GLU A 100 -5.65 21.32 -11.43
CA GLU A 100 -6.06 22.59 -10.84
C GLU A 100 -4.83 23.44 -10.49
N ALA A 101 -3.83 22.87 -9.82
CA ALA A 101 -2.59 23.55 -9.48
C ALA A 101 -1.83 24.06 -10.72
N GLU A 102 -1.77 23.24 -11.79
CA GLU A 102 -1.16 23.62 -13.07
C GLU A 102 -1.90 24.80 -13.72
N SER A 103 -3.23 24.81 -13.69
CA SER A 103 -4.03 25.91 -14.24
C SER A 103 -3.79 27.23 -13.50
N LEU A 104 -3.80 27.20 -12.16
CA LEU A 104 -3.50 28.37 -11.33
C LEU A 104 -2.07 28.89 -11.56
N HIS A 105 -1.11 27.98 -11.73
CA HIS A 105 0.26 28.37 -12.03
C HIS A 105 0.37 29.06 -13.40
N ALA A 106 -0.30 28.54 -14.42
CA ALA A 106 -0.34 29.17 -15.74
C ALA A 106 -1.00 30.56 -15.70
N ASP A 107 -2.07 30.73 -14.93
CA ASP A 107 -2.74 32.02 -14.73
C ASP A 107 -1.81 33.04 -14.05
N GLU A 108 -1.09 32.61 -13.02
CA GLU A 108 -0.12 33.45 -12.30
C GLU A 108 1.05 33.87 -13.20
N LEU A 109 1.55 32.97 -14.06
CA LEU A 109 2.60 33.31 -15.03
C LEU A 109 2.11 34.38 -16.00
N ARG A 110 0.90 34.22 -16.57
CA ARG A 110 0.29 35.23 -17.45
C ARG A 110 0.13 36.58 -16.76
N ARG A 111 -0.36 36.59 -15.52
CA ARG A 111 -0.48 37.83 -14.73
C ARG A 111 0.86 38.53 -14.56
N ARG A 112 1.92 37.77 -14.22
CA ARG A 112 3.27 38.32 -14.05
C ARG A 112 3.84 38.89 -15.35
N GLU A 113 3.59 38.23 -16.48
CA GLU A 113 3.99 38.72 -17.79
C GLU A 113 3.28 40.04 -18.13
N GLU A 114 1.96 40.12 -17.91
CA GLU A 114 1.19 41.35 -18.12
C GLU A 114 1.66 42.49 -17.21
N GLU A 115 1.92 42.21 -15.93
CA GLU A 115 2.47 43.18 -14.99
C GLU A 115 3.86 43.65 -15.40
N ALA A 116 4.73 42.74 -15.85
CA ALA A 116 6.06 43.08 -16.34
C ALA A 116 5.98 43.97 -17.59
N LEU A 117 5.08 43.68 -18.52
CA LEU A 117 4.84 44.50 -19.72
C LEU A 117 4.31 45.89 -19.35
N LYS A 118 3.33 45.97 -18.43
CA LYS A 118 2.82 47.25 -17.91
C LYS A 118 3.96 48.06 -17.28
N LEU A 119 4.77 47.45 -16.41
CA LEU A 119 5.91 48.12 -15.79
C LEU A 119 6.93 48.58 -16.82
N GLN A 120 7.22 47.78 -17.86
CA GLN A 120 8.10 48.18 -18.95
C GLN A 120 7.56 49.39 -19.72
N SER A 121 6.26 49.43 -20.02
CA SER A 121 5.64 50.58 -20.71
C SER A 121 5.65 51.87 -19.89
N LEU A 122 5.64 51.75 -18.55
CA LEU A 122 5.68 52.90 -17.63
C LEU A 122 7.11 53.37 -17.35
N ARG A 123 8.15 52.59 -17.72
CA ARG A 123 9.54 52.98 -17.47
C ARG A 123 9.88 54.22 -18.29
N PRO A 124 10.51 55.24 -17.66
CA PRO A 124 11.03 56.38 -18.40
C PRO A 124 12.02 55.91 -19.47
N ILE A 125 11.92 56.49 -20.67
CA ILE A 125 12.86 56.25 -21.76
C ILE A 125 14.20 56.89 -21.40
N ALA A 126 15.28 56.12 -21.42
CA ALA A 126 16.62 56.64 -21.22
C ALA A 126 17.00 57.55 -22.39
N LYS A 127 17.40 58.78 -22.10
CA LYS A 127 17.80 59.78 -23.11
C LYS A 127 19.28 59.71 -23.51
N GLY A 128 20.08 58.85 -22.88
CA GLY A 128 21.50 58.70 -23.17
C GLY A 128 21.71 58.07 -24.54
N ASP A 129 22.54 58.71 -25.36
CA ASP A 129 23.08 58.26 -26.66
C ASP A 129 22.33 58.66 -27.95
N GLN A 130 21.15 59.31 -27.87
CA GLN A 130 20.40 59.73 -29.09
C GLN A 130 20.76 61.13 -29.64
N SER A 131 21.73 61.86 -29.07
CA SER A 131 22.01 63.25 -29.50
C SER A 131 23.48 63.71 -29.41
N ILE A 132 24.46 62.82 -29.56
CA ILE A 132 25.87 63.23 -29.69
C ILE A 132 26.52 62.48 -30.86
N CYS A 133 26.12 62.82 -32.08
CA CYS A 133 26.85 62.62 -33.35
C CYS A 133 26.41 63.73 -34.31
#